data_AF-A0A969QYB4-F1
#
_entry.id   AF-A0A969QYB4-F1
#
_cell.length_a   1.000
_cell.length_b   1.000
_cell.length_c   1.000
_cell.angle_alpha   90.00
_cell.angle_beta   90.00
_cell.angle_gamma   90.00
#
_symmetry.space_group_name_H-M   'P 1'
#
loop_
_entity.id
_entity.type
_entity.pdbx_description
1 polymer ?
#
loop_
_entity_poly.entity_id
_entity_poly.type
_entity_poly.pdbx_seq_one_letter_code
_entity_poly.pdbx_strand_id
1 'polypeptide(L)'
;MSQDNSFAKARNVGALNGLNVFRGSVGRKDKNDFYSFTLNRSSSFTLNLSQLKNNVNVALIQAGQTLLKSARAGKKSEAIAPL
;
A
#
# COMPACT_ATOMS: atom_id res chain seq x y z
N MET A 1 -13.93 9.50 -9.66
CA MET A 1 -13.75 8.54 -8.56
C MET A 1 -12.61 7.64 -8.96
N SER A 2 -11.63 7.35 -8.10
CA SER A 2 -10.59 6.39 -8.49
C SER A 2 -11.16 4.99 -8.59
N GLN A 3 -10.61 4.22 -9.52
CA GLN A 3 -11.10 2.89 -9.84
C GLN A 3 -10.55 1.81 -8.90
N ASP A 4 -9.50 2.09 -8.13
CA ASP A 4 -8.73 1.13 -7.34
C ASP A 4 -9.19 0.96 -5.87
N ASN A 5 -10.47 1.23 -5.59
CA ASN A 5 -11.07 1.11 -4.26
C ASN A 5 -11.40 -0.32 -3.79
N SER A 6 -11.01 -1.36 -4.54
CA SER A 6 -11.25 -2.77 -4.20
C SER A 6 -10.14 -3.68 -4.71
N PHE A 7 -10.00 -4.87 -4.11
CA PHE A 7 -9.03 -5.89 -4.55
C PHE A 7 -9.15 -6.23 -6.05
N ALA A 8 -10.38 -6.37 -6.55
CA ALA A 8 -10.64 -6.70 -7.95
C ALA A 8 -10.21 -5.59 -8.93
N LYS A 9 -10.04 -4.37 -8.42
CA LYS A 9 -9.62 -3.20 -9.21
C LYS A 9 -8.25 -2.67 -8.79
N ALA A 10 -7.49 -3.46 -8.02
CA ALA A 10 -6.17 -3.06 -7.58
C ALA A 10 -5.29 -2.70 -8.78
N ARG A 11 -4.55 -1.59 -8.67
CA ARG A 11 -3.56 -1.21 -9.66
C ARG A 11 -2.46 -2.26 -9.68
N ASN A 12 -2.41 -3.05 -10.74
CA ASN A 12 -1.36 -4.04 -10.95
C ASN A 12 -0.05 -3.33 -11.33
N VAL A 13 0.97 -3.44 -10.47
CA VAL A 13 2.30 -2.87 -10.70
C VAL A 13 3.33 -3.92 -11.14
N GLY A 14 2.89 -5.15 -11.39
CA GLY A 14 3.72 -6.23 -11.90
C GLY A 14 4.66 -6.84 -10.86
N ALA A 15 5.73 -7.45 -11.36
CA ALA A 15 6.78 -8.01 -10.51
C ALA A 15 7.64 -6.89 -9.93
N LEU A 16 7.78 -6.85 -8.60
CA LEU A 16 8.69 -5.89 -7.98
C LEU A 16 10.14 -6.32 -8.19
N ASN A 17 10.93 -5.41 -8.73
CA ASN A 17 12.38 -5.53 -8.84
C ASN A 17 13.01 -4.20 -8.40
N GLY A 18 13.47 -4.13 -7.16
CA GLY A 18 14.01 -2.90 -6.57
C GLY A 18 12.96 -1.87 -6.17
N LEU A 19 13.37 -0.60 -6.11
CA LEU A 19 12.54 0.52 -5.67
C LEU A 19 11.54 0.94 -6.76
N ASN A 20 10.27 0.96 -6.40
CA ASN A 20 9.19 1.52 -7.21
C ASN A 20 8.51 2.65 -6.45
N VAL A 21 8.25 3.77 -7.12
CA VAL A 21 7.66 4.96 -6.51
C VAL A 21 6.36 5.31 -7.20
N PHE A 22 5.29 5.37 -6.43
CA PHE A 22 3.96 5.75 -6.89
C PHE A 22 3.47 6.99 -6.15
N ARG A 23 2.56 7.73 -6.78
CA ARG A 23 1.81 8.82 -6.19
C ARG A 23 0.34 8.56 -6.40
N GLY A 24 -0.46 8.91 -5.41
CA GLY A 24 -1.90 8.68 -5.38
C GLY A 24 -2.58 9.59 -4.37
N SER A 25 -3.88 9.38 -4.18
CA SER A 25 -4.67 10.20 -3.26
C SER A 25 -5.86 9.44 -2.74
N VAL A 26 -5.96 9.35 -1.42
CA VAL A 26 -7.18 8.89 -0.74
C VAL A 26 -7.92 10.05 -0.10
N GLY A 27 -9.24 9.93 0.03
CA GLY A 27 -10.13 10.93 0.57
C GLY A 27 -11.57 10.45 0.72
N ARG A 28 -12.48 11.38 1.04
CA ARG A 28 -13.88 11.03 1.37
C ARG A 28 -14.62 10.29 0.25
N LYS A 29 -14.38 10.65 -1.01
CA LYS A 29 -14.98 10.03 -2.20
C LYS A 29 -14.15 8.88 -2.77
N ASP A 30 -12.94 8.68 -2.25
CA ASP A 30 -11.92 7.81 -2.81
C ASP A 30 -11.13 7.16 -1.67
N LYS A 31 -11.76 6.17 -1.03
CA LYS A 31 -11.41 5.84 0.36
C LYS A 31 -10.14 5.00 0.46
N ASN A 32 -9.83 4.21 -0.55
CA ASN A 32 -8.73 3.26 -0.56
C ASN A 32 -8.09 3.22 -1.94
N ASP A 33 -6.77 3.09 -1.97
CA ASP A 33 -6.04 2.74 -3.19
C ASP A 33 -5.43 1.35 -2.97
N PHE A 34 -5.84 0.37 -3.77
CA PHE A 34 -5.27 -0.97 -3.74
C PHE A 34 -4.19 -1.13 -4.82
N TYR A 35 -3.06 -1.70 -4.43
CA TYR A 35 -1.96 -2.05 -5.34
C TYR A 35 -1.72 -3.56 -5.27
N SER A 36 -1.53 -4.20 -6.42
CA SER A 36 -1.19 -5.62 -6.51
C SER A 36 0.15 -5.81 -7.20
N PHE A 37 0.95 -6.74 -6.70
CA PHE A 37 2.27 -7.05 -7.20
C PHE A 37 2.61 -8.51 -7.00
N THR A 38 3.64 -8.98 -7.70
CA THR A 38 4.22 -10.30 -7.51
C THR A 38 5.68 -10.21 -7.06
N LEU A 39 6.13 -11.26 -6.37
CA LEU A 39 7.53 -11.49 -6.04
C LEU A 39 7.94 -12.82 -6.66
N ASN A 40 8.98 -12.82 -7.49
CA ASN A 40 9.42 -14.04 -8.19
C ASN A 40 10.12 -15.07 -7.25
N ARG A 41 10.47 -14.64 -6.03
CA ARG A 41 11.06 -15.44 -4.97
C ARG A 41 10.73 -14.82 -3.62
N SER A 42 10.77 -15.61 -2.56
CA SER A 42 10.67 -15.10 -1.19
C SER A 42 11.68 -13.97 -0.98
N SER A 43 11.19 -12.81 -0.55
CA SER A 43 11.98 -11.57 -0.43
C SER A 43 11.47 -10.74 0.73
N SER A 44 12.35 -9.91 1.30
CA SER A 44 11.95 -8.86 2.22
C SER A 44 11.15 -7.79 1.48
N PHE A 45 10.04 -7.36 2.06
CA PHE A 45 9.21 -6.27 1.53
C PHE A 45 9.33 -5.06 2.45
N THR A 46 9.55 -3.88 1.86
CA THR A 46 9.53 -2.60 2.57
C THR A 46 8.63 -1.62 1.83
N LEU A 47 7.81 -0.90 2.57
CA LEU A 47 6.97 0.18 2.08
C LEU A 47 7.18 1.40 2.95
N ASN A 48 7.28 2.57 2.32
CA ASN A 48 7.20 3.87 2.97
C ASN A 48 6.11 4.70 2.28
N LEU A 49 5.17 5.23 3.06
CA LEU A 49 4.17 6.18 2.59
C LEU A 49 4.35 7.50 3.33
N SER A 50 4.68 8.55 2.59
CA SER A 50 5.05 9.86 3.12
C SER A 50 4.22 10.98 2.49
N GLN A 51 4.48 12.22 2.91
CA GLN A 51 3.81 13.44 2.41
C GLN A 51 2.27 13.42 2.59
N LEU A 52 1.80 12.82 3.69
CA LEU A 52 0.38 12.68 3.97
C LEU A 52 -0.28 14.04 4.30
N LYS A 53 -1.45 14.27 3.70
CA LYS A 53 -2.30 15.42 4.03
C LYS A 53 -3.30 15.13 5.15
N ASN A 54 -3.60 13.86 5.41
CA ASN A 54 -4.53 13.34 6.42
C ASN A 54 -4.02 12.01 7.00
N ASN A 55 -4.71 11.49 8.03
CA ASN A 55 -4.41 10.17 8.58
C ASN A 55 -4.75 9.05 7.60
N VAL A 56 -3.77 8.19 7.31
CA VAL A 56 -3.87 7.04 6.41
C VAL A 56 -3.03 5.92 7.02
N ASN A 57 -3.48 4.68 6.86
CA ASN A 57 -2.73 3.48 7.25
C ASN A 57 -2.40 2.67 6.01
N VAL A 58 -1.40 1.79 6.11
CA VAL A 58 -1.09 0.81 5.05
C VAL A 58 -1.13 -0.61 5.60
N ALA A 59 -1.48 -1.56 4.75
CA ALA A 59 -1.50 -2.98 5.08
C ALA A 59 -0.93 -3.80 3.92
N LEU A 60 -0.12 -4.81 4.25
CA LEU A 60 0.30 -5.86 3.33
C LEU A 60 -0.63 -7.05 3.52
N ILE A 61 -1.28 -7.46 2.43
CA ILE A 61 -2.31 -8.51 2.45
C ILE A 61 -1.91 -9.59 1.45
N GLN A 62 -1.99 -10.86 1.86
CA GLN A 62 -1.74 -12.02 1.02
C GLN A 62 -2.85 -13.04 1.22
N ALA A 63 -3.43 -13.53 0.12
CA ALA A 63 -4.54 -14.50 0.15
C ALA A 63 -5.71 -14.07 1.07
N GLY A 64 -6.01 -12.78 1.11
CA GLY A 64 -7.08 -12.21 1.95
C GLY A 64 -6.71 -12.00 3.43
N GLN A 65 -5.52 -12.40 3.87
CA GLN A 65 -5.04 -12.21 5.24
C GLN A 65 -4.10 -11.00 5.33
N THR A 66 -4.27 -10.16 6.35
CA THR A 66 -3.33 -9.07 6.62
C THR A 66 -2.08 -9.65 7.28
N LEU A 67 -0.94 -9.54 6.60
CA LEU A 67 0.35 -9.99 7.13
C LEU A 67 0.97 -8.92 8.04
N LEU A 68 0.97 -7.68 7.57
CA LEU A 68 1.56 -6.52 8.26
C LEU A 68 0.65 -5.32 8.08
N LYS A 69 0.63 -4.44 9.08
CA LYS A 69 -0.10 -3.17 9.01
C LYS A 69 0.62 -2.09 9.79
N SER A 70 0.40 -0.86 9.35
CA SER A 70 0.77 0.33 10.12
C SER A 70 -0.49 0.96 10.75
N ALA A 71 -0.27 1.79 11.77
CA ALA A 71 -1.35 2.51 12.46
C ALA A 71 -0.83 3.79 13.13
N ARG A 72 0.10 4.51 12.50
CA ARG A 72 0.65 5.73 13.13
C ARG A 72 -0.39 6.84 13.05
N ALA A 73 -0.63 7.50 14.18
CA ALA A 73 -1.65 8.53 14.23
C ALA A 73 -1.25 9.81 13.47
N GLY A 74 -2.25 10.55 12.98
CA GLY A 74 -2.08 11.87 12.37
C GLY A 74 -1.51 11.80 10.96
N LYS A 75 -0.68 12.77 10.57
CA LYS A 75 -0.08 12.86 9.22
C LYS A 75 1.33 12.25 9.17
N LYS A 76 1.65 11.35 10.10
CA LYS A 76 2.97 10.72 10.17
C LYS A 76 3.15 9.79 8.97
N SER A 77 4.41 9.59 8.55
CA SER A 77 4.66 8.63 7.48
C SER A 77 4.38 7.21 7.95
N GLU A 78 3.69 6.42 7.14
CA GLU A 78 3.46 5.01 7.39
C GLU A 78 4.61 4.17 6.84
N ALA A 79 4.84 3.01 7.46
CA ALA A 79 5.84 2.07 6.98
C ALA A 79 5.43 0.63 7.23
N ILE A 80 5.84 -0.24 6.30
CA ILE A 80 5.97 -1.68 6.52
C ILE A 80 7.44 -2.00 6.33
N ALA A 81 8.04 -2.66 7.31
CA ALA A 81 9.40 -3.15 7.24
C ALA A 81 9.40 -4.59 7.77
N PRO A 82 10.38 -5.43 7.37
CA PRO A 82 10.61 -6.71 8.02
C PRO A 82 10.85 -6.49 9.52
N LEU A 83 10.39 -7.44 10.34
CA LEU A 83 10.83 -7.57 11.73
C LEU A 83 12.29 -8.02 11.79
#